data_AF-A0A932LI78-F1
#
_entry.id   AF-A0A932LI78-F1
#
_cell.length_a   1.000
_cell.length_b   1.000
_cell.length_c   1.000
_cell.angle_alpha   90.00
_cell.angle_beta   90.00
_cell.angle_gamma   90.00
#
_symmetry.space_group_name_H-M   'P 1'
#
loop_
_entity.id
_entity.type
_entity.pdbx_description
1 polymer ?
#
loop_
_entity_poly.entity_id
_entity_poly.type
_entity_poly.pdbx_seq_one_letter_code
_entity_poly.pdbx_strand_id
1 'polypeptide(L)'
;MTSNTRTKGSSRRRRAGVPASDELLLRSYRDKGDRAAFEELVHRYERELYSYLRRYLGDADLAEDVFQATFFQVHQKCHLFEDRRSFRPWLYTIATHQAIDALRKLRRHRTVSLDAHPL
;
A
#
# COMPACT_ATOMS: atom_id res chain seq x y z
N MET A 1 48.89 16.06 7.79
CA MET A 1 48.40 14.69 7.53
C MET A 1 47.05 14.53 8.20
N THR A 2 46.00 14.35 7.38
CA THR A 2 44.74 13.59 7.61
C THR A 2 43.96 13.78 8.92
N SER A 3 42.65 14.02 8.98
CA SER A 3 41.58 14.10 7.99
C SER A 3 40.35 14.67 8.70
N ASN A 4 39.60 15.52 7.98
CA ASN A 4 38.25 15.92 8.34
C ASN A 4 37.26 14.83 7.85
N THR A 5 36.43 14.29 8.74
CA THR A 5 35.23 13.50 8.36
C THR A 5 34.10 13.84 9.34
N ARG A 6 33.16 14.72 8.98
CA ARG A 6 31.92 14.54 8.18
C ARG A 6 30.77 13.84 8.94
N THR A 7 29.66 14.59 9.03
CA THR A 7 28.24 14.14 9.13
C THR A 7 27.82 13.64 10.52
N LYS A 8 26.67 13.98 11.11
CA LYS A 8 25.33 14.13 10.52
C LYS A 8 24.43 14.78 11.58
N GLY A 9 23.71 15.84 11.22
CA GLY A 9 22.81 16.52 12.16
C GLY A 9 21.93 17.55 11.48
N SER A 10 21.38 17.23 10.30
CA SER A 10 20.39 18.09 9.68
C SER A 10 19.00 17.64 10.14
N SER A 11 18.65 18.08 11.35
CA SER A 11 17.27 18.15 11.83
C SER A 11 16.50 19.09 10.91
N ARG A 12 15.96 18.56 9.83
CA ARG A 12 15.10 19.30 8.92
C ARG A 12 13.73 19.45 9.60
N ARG A 13 13.59 20.52 10.40
CA ARG A 13 12.31 21.03 10.91
C ARG A 13 11.28 21.00 9.77
N ARG A 14 10.26 20.14 9.92
CA ARG A 14 9.09 20.11 9.04
C ARG A 14 8.41 21.48 9.15
N ARG A 15 8.47 22.28 8.09
CA ARG A 15 7.54 23.41 7.93
C ARG A 15 6.14 22.80 7.88
N ALA A 16 5.26 23.23 8.78
CA ALA A 16 3.82 22.95 8.70
C ALA A 16 3.26 23.73 7.50
N GLY A 17 3.49 23.21 6.30
CA GLY A 17 2.78 23.58 5.09
C GLY A 17 1.49 22.76 5.00
N VAL A 18 0.52 23.27 4.23
CA VAL A 18 -0.73 22.57 3.89
C VAL A 18 -0.43 21.09 3.59
N PRO A 19 -1.15 20.13 4.22
CA PRO A 19 -0.94 18.72 3.94
C PRO A 19 -1.10 18.48 2.43
N ALA A 20 -0.08 17.93 1.79
CA ALA A 20 -0.12 17.62 0.37
C ALA A 20 -1.30 16.69 0.07
N SER A 21 -1.96 16.89 -1.07
CA SER A 21 -3.01 15.96 -1.53
C SER A 21 -2.40 14.59 -1.84
N ASP A 22 -3.23 13.56 -1.83
CA ASP A 22 -2.77 12.19 -2.06
C ASP A 22 -2.18 12.02 -3.47
N GLU A 23 -2.75 12.71 -4.46
CA GLU A 23 -2.25 12.73 -5.84
C GLU A 23 -0.85 13.35 -5.92
N LEU A 24 -0.59 14.42 -5.15
CA LEU A 24 0.74 15.04 -5.09
C LEU A 24 1.75 14.13 -4.40
N LEU A 25 1.35 13.42 -3.35
CA LEU A 25 2.20 12.44 -2.68
C LEU A 25 2.59 11.31 -3.63
N LEU A 26 1.61 10.73 -4.35
CA LEU A 26 1.87 9.66 -5.31
C LEU A 26 2.75 10.15 -6.46
N ARG A 27 2.53 11.37 -6.96
CA ARG A 27 3.39 11.98 -7.98
C ARG A 27 4.82 12.18 -7.49
N SER A 28 5.01 12.71 -6.27
CA SER A 28 6.35 12.89 -5.69
C SER A 28 7.08 11.56 -5.59
N TYR A 29 6.37 10.52 -5.15
CA TYR A 29 6.91 9.17 -5.08
C TYR A 29 7.30 8.63 -6.46
N ARG A 30 6.39 8.71 -7.44
CA ARG A 30 6.59 8.22 -8.81
C ARG A 30 7.77 8.92 -9.51
N ASP A 31 7.76 10.25 -9.47
CA ASP A 31 8.65 11.05 -10.32
C ASP A 31 10.02 11.31 -9.66
N LYS A 32 10.08 11.33 -8.32
CA LYS A 32 11.29 11.67 -7.56
C LYS A 32 11.80 10.56 -6.66
N GLY A 33 11.10 9.43 -6.57
CA GLY A 33 11.43 8.35 -5.64
C GLY A 33 11.25 8.73 -4.17
N ASP A 34 10.39 9.71 -3.87
CA ASP A 34 10.16 10.22 -2.52
C ASP A 34 9.46 9.20 -1.62
N ARG A 35 10.25 8.37 -0.92
CA ARG A 35 9.74 7.30 -0.06
C ARG A 35 8.87 7.81 1.09
N ALA A 36 9.16 9.01 1.61
CA ALA A 36 8.37 9.59 2.69
C ALA A 36 6.95 9.96 2.21
N ALA A 37 6.80 10.36 0.95
CA ALA A 37 5.49 10.61 0.37
C ALA A 37 4.64 9.33 0.24
N PHE A 38 5.27 8.22 -0.12
CA PHE A 38 4.58 6.92 -0.17
C PHE A 38 4.21 6.43 1.23
N GLU A 39 5.12 6.56 2.19
CA GLU A 39 4.86 6.21 3.59
C GLU A 39 3.68 7.01 4.17
N GLU A 40 3.61 8.31 3.89
CA GLU A 40 2.47 9.16 4.27
C GLU A 40 1.15 8.65 3.66
N LEU A 41 1.15 8.18 2.40
CA LEU A 41 -0.04 7.55 1.81
C LEU A 41 -0.44 6.27 2.55
N VAL A 42 0.52 5.42 2.90
CA VAL A 42 0.24 4.20 3.69
C VAL A 42 -0.41 4.58 5.02
N HIS A 43 0.21 5.50 5.78
CA HIS A 43 -0.30 5.95 7.09
C HIS A 43 -1.71 6.55 7.01
N ARG A 44 -2.01 7.36 5.99
CA ARG A 44 -3.35 7.96 5.81
C ARG A 44 -4.44 6.93 5.61
N TYR A 45 -4.14 5.86 4.89
CA TYR A 45 -5.12 4.86 4.49
C TYR A 45 -5.09 3.59 5.33
N GLU A 46 -4.09 3.42 6.21
CA GLU A 46 -3.93 2.25 7.08
C GLU A 46 -5.24 1.88 7.76
N ARG A 47 -5.77 2.77 8.60
CA ARG A 47 -6.97 2.50 9.38
C ARG A 47 -8.21 2.29 8.51
N GLU A 48 -8.45 3.17 7.54
CA GLU A 48 -9.68 3.15 6.75
C GLU A 48 -9.72 1.95 5.80
N LEU A 49 -8.63 1.72 5.06
CA LEU A 49 -8.54 0.64 4.08
C LEU A 49 -8.47 -0.73 4.77
N TYR A 50 -7.71 -0.85 5.87
CA TYR A 50 -7.70 -2.09 6.66
C TYR A 50 -9.10 -2.40 7.21
N SER A 51 -9.81 -1.41 7.75
CA SER A 51 -11.18 -1.60 8.24
C SER A 51 -12.14 -2.05 7.13
N TYR A 52 -11.99 -1.49 5.94
CA TYR A 52 -12.74 -1.90 4.75
C TYR A 52 -12.42 -3.36 4.36
N LEU A 53 -11.13 -3.70 4.24
CA LEU A 53 -10.68 -5.04 3.85
C LEU A 53 -11.09 -6.09 4.88
N ARG A 54 -10.96 -5.79 6.18
CA ARG A 54 -11.38 -6.68 7.26
C ARG A 54 -12.87 -7.00 7.21
N ARG A 55 -13.72 -6.00 6.89
CA ARG A 55 -15.16 -6.21 6.68
C ARG A 55 -15.44 -7.00 5.40
N TYR A 56 -14.69 -6.75 4.34
CA TYR A 56 -14.88 -7.40 3.05
C TYR A 56 -14.47 -8.88 3.06
N LEU A 57 -13.36 -9.19 3.74
CA LEU A 57 -12.76 -10.53 3.78
C LEU A 57 -13.27 -11.38 4.94
N GLY A 58 -13.72 -10.76 6.04
CA GLY A 58 -14.19 -11.46 7.23
C GLY A 58 -13.07 -12.12 8.05
N ASP A 59 -11.80 -11.84 7.72
CA ASP A 59 -10.61 -12.43 8.32
C ASP A 59 -9.56 -11.32 8.50
N ALA A 60 -8.95 -11.23 9.68
CA ALA A 60 -8.03 -10.15 10.04
C ALA A 60 -6.63 -10.35 9.41
N ASP A 61 -6.11 -11.58 9.46
CA ASP A 61 -4.79 -11.92 8.93
C ASP A 61 -4.81 -11.77 7.39
N LEU A 62 -5.87 -12.28 6.74
CA LEU A 62 -6.06 -12.10 5.31
C LEU A 62 -6.22 -10.64 4.91
N ALA A 63 -6.85 -9.82 5.77
CA ALA A 63 -6.99 -8.39 5.51
C ALA A 63 -5.65 -7.65 5.62
N GLU A 64 -4.78 -8.04 6.54
CA GLU A 64 -3.42 -7.51 6.63
C GLU A 64 -2.60 -7.86 5.40
N ASP A 65 -2.62 -9.13 4.97
CA ASP A 65 -1.95 -9.59 3.76
C ASP A 65 -2.43 -8.83 2.51
N VAL A 66 -3.76 -8.67 2.37
CA VAL A 66 -4.35 -7.94 1.25
C VAL A 66 -4.04 -6.45 1.31
N PHE A 67 -3.98 -5.86 2.51
CA PHE A 67 -3.58 -4.47 2.69
C PHE A 67 -2.14 -4.24 2.19
N GLN A 68 -1.20 -5.09 2.63
CA GLN A 68 0.19 -5.03 2.18
C GLN A 68 0.31 -5.26 0.66
N ALA A 69 -0.38 -6.28 0.13
CA ALA A 69 -0.42 -6.56 -1.31
C ALA A 69 -1.01 -5.39 -2.12
N THR A 70 -1.98 -4.66 -1.57
CA THR A 70 -2.56 -3.48 -2.19
C THR A 70 -1.53 -2.38 -2.36
N PHE A 71 -0.79 -2.03 -1.31
CA PHE A 71 0.24 -1.00 -1.41
C PHE A 71 1.43 -1.45 -2.26
N PHE A 72 1.76 -2.74 -2.28
CA PHE A 72 2.71 -3.28 -3.24
C PHE A 72 2.24 -3.12 -4.70
N GLN A 73 0.94 -3.33 -4.97
CA GLN A 73 0.36 -3.07 -6.29
C GLN A 73 0.32 -1.57 -6.64
N VAL A 74 0.06 -0.70 -5.66
CA VAL A 74 0.17 0.75 -5.85
C VAL A 74 1.58 1.12 -6.27
N HIS A 75 2.61 0.61 -5.59
CA HIS A 75 4.01 0.82 -5.98
C HIS A 75 4.27 0.39 -7.42
N GLN A 76 3.83 -0.82 -7.80
CA GLN A 76 4.05 -1.32 -9.16
C GLN A 76 3.30 -0.52 -10.22
N LYS A 77 2.10 0.00 -9.91
CA LYS A 77 1.20 0.65 -10.88
C LYS A 77 1.19 2.17 -10.80
N CYS A 78 1.97 2.79 -9.92
CA CYS A 78 1.95 4.24 -9.74
C CYS A 78 2.25 5.00 -11.05
N HIS A 79 3.05 4.41 -11.95
CA HIS A 79 3.35 4.96 -13.28
C HIS A 79 2.13 5.02 -14.22
N LEU A 80 1.10 4.22 -13.98
CA LEU A 80 -0.16 4.21 -14.74
C LEU A 80 -1.21 5.17 -14.17
N PHE A 81 -0.92 5.80 -13.03
CA PHE A 81 -1.88 6.70 -12.40
C PHE A 81 -1.97 8.00 -13.18
N GLU A 82 -3.18 8.30 -13.67
CA GLU A 82 -3.51 9.55 -14.33
C GLU A 82 -3.82 10.63 -13.29
N ASP A 83 -3.11 11.75 -13.34
CA ASP A 83 -3.23 12.80 -12.34
C ASP A 83 -4.59 13.50 -12.28
N ARG A 84 -5.44 13.30 -13.29
CA ARG A 84 -6.83 13.79 -13.34
C ARG A 84 -7.78 12.92 -12.53
N ARG A 85 -7.38 11.70 -12.19
CA ARG A 85 -8.16 10.76 -11.39
C ARG A 85 -7.87 10.99 -9.91
N SER A 86 -8.87 10.83 -9.05
CA SER A 86 -8.66 10.85 -7.61
C SER A 86 -7.96 9.56 -7.16
N PHE A 87 -7.00 9.69 -6.23
CA PHE A 87 -6.23 8.56 -5.70
C PHE A 87 -7.11 7.56 -4.95
N ARG A 88 -8.01 8.03 -4.08
CA ARG A 88 -8.82 7.17 -3.22
C ARG A 88 -9.65 6.14 -3.98
N PRO A 89 -10.49 6.49 -4.98
CA PRO A 89 -11.22 5.48 -5.76
C PRO A 89 -10.31 4.49 -6.51
N TRP A 90 -9.15 4.96 -6.98
CA TRP A 90 -8.18 4.10 -7.65
C TRP A 90 -7.54 3.09 -6.68
N LEU A 91 -7.16 3.52 -5.48
CA LEU A 91 -6.66 2.67 -4.40
C LEU A 91 -7.70 1.59 -4.03
N TYR A 92 -8.95 1.97 -3.83
CA TYR A 92 -10.02 1.02 -3.50
C TYR A 92 -10.31 0.03 -4.64
N THR A 93 -10.11 0.43 -5.90
CA THR A 93 -10.18 -0.49 -7.04
C THR A 93 -9.10 -1.57 -6.94
N ILE A 94 -7.86 -1.17 -6.65
CA ILE A 94 -6.75 -2.12 -6.46
C ILE A 94 -7.03 -3.04 -5.27
N ALA A 95 -7.46 -2.48 -4.14
CA ALA A 95 -7.75 -3.23 -2.93
C ALA A 95 -8.84 -4.29 -3.14
N THR A 96 -9.93 -3.91 -3.83
CA THR A 96 -11.03 -4.82 -4.16
C THR A 96 -10.55 -5.97 -5.05
N HIS A 97 -9.73 -5.68 -6.06
CA HIS A 97 -9.16 -6.73 -6.91
C HIS A 97 -8.27 -7.69 -6.10
N GLN A 98 -7.40 -7.16 -5.22
CA GLN A 98 -6.57 -8.01 -4.35
C GLN A 98 -7.42 -8.87 -3.40
N ALA A 99 -8.48 -8.32 -2.83
CA ALA A 99 -9.41 -9.05 -1.95
C ALA A 99 -10.13 -10.18 -2.70
N ILE A 100 -10.63 -9.91 -3.92
CA ILE A 100 -11.27 -10.93 -4.77
C ILE A 100 -10.28 -12.06 -5.08
N ASP A 101 -9.05 -11.73 -5.44
CA ASP A 101 -8.03 -12.73 -5.76
C ASP A 101 -7.62 -13.57 -4.53
N ALA A 102 -7.55 -12.95 -3.35
CA ALA A 102 -7.33 -13.66 -2.08
C ALA A 102 -8.45 -14.66 -1.78
N LEU A 103 -9.72 -14.26 -1.90
CA LEU A 103 -10.88 -15.16 -1.73
C LEU A 103 -10.89 -16.30 -2.76
N ARG A 104 -10.51 -16.02 -4.02
CA ARG A 104 -10.37 -17.06 -5.06
C ARG A 104 -9.28 -18.08 -4.71
N LYS A 105 -8.14 -17.63 -4.16
CA LYS A 105 -7.06 -18.52 -3.70
C LYS A 105 -7.53 -19.39 -2.53
N LEU A 106 -8.17 -18.80 -1.53
CA LEU A 106 -8.68 -19.52 -0.35
C LEU A 106 -9.65 -20.65 -0.74
N ARG A 107 -10.58 -20.36 -1.65
CA ARG A 107 -11.54 -21.36 -2.16
C ARG A 107 -10.85 -22.54 -2.85
N ARG A 108 -9.82 -22.28 -3.67
CA ARG A 108 -9.06 -23.36 -4.34
C ARG A 108 -8.30 -24.23 -3.35
N HIS A 109 -7.65 -23.64 -2.34
CA HIS A 109 -6.96 -24.40 -1.30
C HIS A 109 -7.92 -25.30 -0.51
N ARG A 110 -9.13 -24.81 -0.20
CA ARG A 110 -10.14 -25.62 0.48
C ARG A 110 -10.58 -26.84 -0.34
N THR A 111 -10.76 -26.70 -1.66
CA THR A 111 -11.18 -27.82 -2.52
C THR A 111 -10.10 -28.90 -2.62
N VAL A 112 -8.83 -28.53 -2.80
CA VAL A 112 -7.72 -29.52 -2.91
C VAL A 112 -7.52 -30.29 -1.60
N SER A 113 -7.85 -29.70 -0.45
CA SER A 113 -7.70 -30.35 0.85
C SER A 113 -8.72 -31.47 1.11
N LEU A 114 -9.84 -31.55 0.39
CA LEU A 114 -10.89 -32.55 0.62
C LEU A 114 -10.68 -33.86 -0.14
N ASP A 115 -9.82 -33.85 -1.17
CA ASP A 115 -9.50 -35.05 -1.98
C ASP A 115 -8.28 -35.82 -1.45
N ALA A 116 -7.70 -35.41 -0.31
CA ALA A 116 -6.58 -36.10 0.33
C ALA A 116 -7.06 -37.21 1.27
N HIS A 117 -7.55 -38.32 0.70
CA HIS A 117 -7.70 -39.59 1.42
C HIS A 117 -6.48 -40.48 1.12
N PRO A 118 -5.54 -40.70 2.06
CA PRO A 118 -4.61 -41.80 1.96
C PRO A 118 -5.37 -43.12 2.26
N LEU A 119 -5.08 -44.13 1.44
CA LEU A 119 -5.55 -45.51 1.56
C LEU A 119 -5.13 -46.16 2.88
#